data_AF-A0A8H3PKD6-F1
#
_entry.id   AF-A0A8H3PKD6-F1
#
_cell.length_a   1.000
_cell.length_b   1.000
_cell.length_c   1.000
_cell.angle_alpha   90.00
_cell.angle_beta   90.00
_cell.angle_gamma   90.00
#
_symmetry.space_group_name_H-M   'P 1'
#
loop_
_entity.id
_entity.type
_entity.pdbx_description
1 polymer ?
#
loop_
_entity_poly.entity_id
_entity_poly.type
_entity_poly.pdbx_seq_one_letter_code
_entity_poly.pdbx_strand_id
1 'polypeptide(L)'
;MDHQMSDLAQAWTDWSHKIKNKRREKDADLQAALDFDLQAQAIMANNFPSFLDTSPGTGSSNNVPRLAPSAVAQQQQINNNGNGSAMNGMPMAAGQQADVNFLFQKLVELSEVLKENREKTAGIIAGAEELTARAAAKGASPSLQEANAEVSSARIADLERQLARERNKTRILMDEQKENIKLIGEYEHHLGEIVKDVRDFSYNTKTRETSIARHYNRLLQDEKDAHLAARLEKDDWHAKFMRTVEMLREAYRLRCEEEEVPVRVIAGLQNEVRAYRSCLGMEAEKPEEEYGWDIMKDVPNGSGEP
;
A
#
# COMPACT_ATOMS: atom_id res chain seq x y z
N MET A 1 -5.82 -7.35 -56.35
CA MET A 1 -6.09 -6.41 -55.23
C MET A 1 -6.76 -7.14 -54.06
N ASP A 2 -7.68 -8.06 -54.30
CA ASP A 2 -8.39 -8.80 -53.23
C ASP A 2 -7.48 -9.67 -52.34
N HIS A 3 -6.43 -10.29 -52.90
CA HIS A 3 -5.49 -11.09 -52.09
C HIS A 3 -4.67 -10.26 -51.10
N GLN A 4 -4.32 -9.00 -51.44
CA GLN A 4 -3.58 -8.12 -50.53
C GLN A 4 -4.46 -7.55 -49.41
N MET A 5 -5.77 -7.37 -49.67
CA MET A 5 -6.74 -6.97 -48.63
C MET A 5 -7.01 -8.10 -47.63
N SER A 6 -7.02 -9.36 -48.08
CA SER A 6 -7.14 -10.52 -47.20
C SER A 6 -5.94 -10.66 -46.25
N ASP A 7 -4.72 -10.51 -46.77
CA ASP A 7 -3.49 -10.62 -45.96
C ASP A 7 -3.41 -9.53 -44.87
N LEU A 8 -3.83 -8.31 -45.19
CA LEU A 8 -3.90 -7.22 -44.22
C LEU A 8 -4.96 -7.45 -43.14
N ALA A 9 -6.11 -8.02 -43.50
CA ALA A 9 -7.15 -8.38 -42.54
C ALA A 9 -6.67 -9.46 -41.57
N GLN A 10 -5.96 -10.49 -42.07
CA GLN A 10 -5.37 -11.54 -41.25
C GLN A 10 -4.25 -11.01 -40.33
N ALA A 11 -3.38 -10.13 -40.83
CA ALA A 11 -2.35 -9.50 -40.02
C ALA A 11 -2.94 -8.65 -38.88
N TRP A 12 -4.07 -7.97 -39.12
CA TRP A 12 -4.75 -7.18 -38.11
C TRP A 12 -5.41 -8.05 -37.03
N THR A 13 -6.03 -9.18 -37.40
CA THR A 13 -6.59 -10.12 -36.44
C THR A 13 -5.52 -10.77 -35.57
N ASP A 14 -4.37 -11.14 -36.16
CA ASP A 14 -3.25 -11.71 -35.42
C ASP A 14 -2.62 -10.70 -34.45
N TRP A 15 -2.45 -9.46 -34.87
CA TRP A 15 -1.96 -8.38 -34.02
C TRP A 15 -2.91 -8.10 -32.84
N SER A 16 -4.23 -8.07 -33.11
CA SER A 16 -5.26 -7.90 -32.09
C SER A 16 -5.26 -9.04 -31.07
N HIS A 17 -5.12 -10.29 -31.53
CA HIS A 17 -4.98 -11.45 -30.64
C HIS A 17 -3.71 -11.40 -29.79
N LYS A 18 -2.58 -11.00 -30.39
CA LYS A 18 -1.30 -10.88 -29.70
C LYS A 18 -1.34 -9.83 -28.58
N ILE A 19 -2.04 -8.71 -28.80
CA ILE A 19 -2.25 -7.68 -27.78
C ILE A 19 -3.15 -8.17 -26.64
N LYS A 20 -4.25 -8.86 -26.97
CA LYS A 20 -5.16 -9.43 -25.97
C LYS A 20 -4.45 -10.47 -25.10
N ASN A 21 -3.59 -11.30 -25.68
CA ASN A 21 -2.79 -12.27 -24.93
C ASN A 21 -1.77 -11.59 -24.01
N LYS A 22 -1.01 -10.60 -24.50
CA LYS A 22 -0.07 -9.85 -23.66
C LYS A 22 -0.76 -9.15 -22.48
N ARG A 23 -1.98 -8.66 -22.67
CA ARG A 23 -2.75 -8.02 -21.61
C ARG A 23 -3.17 -9.04 -20.54
N ARG A 24 -3.69 -10.20 -20.96
CA ARG A 24 -4.04 -11.31 -20.04
C ARG A 24 -2.85 -11.86 -19.26
N GLU A 25 -1.69 -11.98 -19.89
CA GLU A 25 -0.46 -12.44 -19.24
C GLU A 25 -0.02 -11.44 -18.16
N LYS A 26 -0.06 -10.14 -18.48
CA LYS A 26 0.27 -9.08 -17.52
C LYS A 26 -0.73 -9.00 -16.36
N ASP A 27 -2.01 -9.25 -16.62
CA ASP A 27 -3.05 -9.31 -15.59
C ASP A 27 -2.86 -10.54 -14.68
N ALA A 28 -2.44 -11.69 -15.24
CA ALA A 28 -2.12 -12.90 -14.49
C ALA A 28 -0.88 -12.70 -13.58
N ASP A 29 0.16 -12.03 -14.06
CA ASP A 29 1.35 -11.68 -13.26
C ASP A 29 0.99 -10.74 -12.10
N LEU A 30 0.10 -9.77 -12.35
CA LEU A 30 -0.43 -8.87 -11.32
C LEU A 30 -1.25 -9.62 -10.28
N GLN A 31 -2.09 -10.57 -10.70
CA GLN A 31 -2.88 -11.42 -9.81
C GLN A 31 -1.97 -12.30 -8.93
N ALA A 32 -0.95 -12.92 -9.53
CA ALA A 32 0.03 -13.75 -8.81
C ALA A 32 0.84 -12.94 -7.78
N ALA A 33 1.19 -11.69 -8.10
CA ALA A 33 1.87 -10.79 -7.16
C ALA A 33 0.95 -10.41 -5.97
N LEU A 34 -0.34 -10.16 -6.23
CA LEU A 34 -1.32 -9.87 -5.18
C LEU A 34 -1.57 -11.10 -4.28
N ASP A 35 -1.67 -12.29 -4.85
CA ASP A 35 -1.85 -13.53 -4.10
C ASP A 35 -0.62 -13.84 -3.23
N PHE A 36 0.59 -13.58 -3.73
CA PHE A 36 1.82 -13.71 -2.95
C PHE A 36 1.87 -12.73 -1.77
N ASP A 37 1.51 -11.46 -1.97
CA ASP A 37 1.42 -10.46 -0.90
C ASP A 37 0.35 -10.83 0.14
N LEU A 38 -0.80 -11.35 -0.29
CA LEU A 38 -1.88 -11.80 0.60
C LEU A 38 -1.45 -13.03 1.42
N GLN A 39 -0.76 -13.98 0.80
CA GLN A 39 -0.24 -15.17 1.49
C GLN A 39 0.88 -14.79 2.46
N ALA A 40 1.73 -13.82 2.12
CA ALA A 40 2.73 -13.26 3.03
C ALA A 40 2.09 -12.55 4.24
N GLN A 41 1.01 -11.77 4.03
CA GLN A 41 0.24 -11.18 5.13
C GLN A 41 -0.43 -12.23 6.01
N ALA A 42 -0.98 -13.30 5.43
CA ALA A 42 -1.62 -14.38 6.19
C ALA A 42 -0.60 -15.15 7.06
N ILE A 43 0.62 -15.36 6.57
CA ILE A 43 1.71 -15.99 7.35
C ILE A 43 2.17 -15.07 8.49
N MET A 44 2.23 -13.74 8.27
CA MET A 44 2.55 -12.78 9.35
C MET A 44 1.44 -12.69 10.41
N ALA A 45 0.16 -12.79 10.01
CA ALA A 45 -0.97 -12.76 10.94
C ALA A 45 -1.06 -14.02 11.82
N ASN A 46 -0.69 -15.20 11.30
CA ASN A 46 -0.76 -16.47 12.04
C ASN A 46 0.44 -16.75 12.96
N ASN A 47 1.53 -15.97 12.87
CA ASN A 47 2.73 -16.16 13.69
C ASN A 47 2.75 -15.36 15.01
N PHE A 48 1.67 -14.64 15.33
CA PHE A 48 1.49 -14.02 16.63
C PHE A 48 0.58 -14.90 17.52
N PRO A 49 1.13 -15.74 18.41
CA PRO A 49 0.33 -16.31 19.48
C PRO A 49 -0.07 -15.17 20.42
N SER A 50 -1.39 -14.96 20.56
CA SER A 50 -1.98 -14.02 21.52
C SER A 50 -1.61 -14.45 22.94
N PHE A 51 -0.56 -13.86 23.51
CA PHE A 51 -0.08 -14.13 24.88
C PHE A 51 -0.87 -13.38 25.96
N LEU A 52 -2.04 -12.82 25.62
CA LEU A 52 -2.94 -12.14 26.55
C LEU A 52 -4.28 -12.89 26.65
N ASP A 53 -4.30 -14.03 27.34
CA ASP A 53 -5.55 -14.54 27.90
C ASP A 53 -5.32 -15.27 29.23
N THR A 54 -5.28 -14.48 30.30
CA THR A 54 -5.53 -14.95 31.67
C THR A 54 -6.57 -14.04 32.31
N SER A 55 -7.85 -14.30 32.05
CA SER A 55 -8.95 -13.98 32.98
C SER A 55 -10.22 -14.76 32.63
N PRO A 56 -10.83 -15.50 33.56
CA PRO A 56 -12.09 -16.19 33.31
C PRO A 56 -13.24 -15.20 33.49
N GLY A 57 -13.95 -14.86 32.41
CA GLY A 57 -15.20 -14.11 32.55
C GLY A 57 -15.73 -13.46 31.29
N THR A 58 -16.80 -14.08 30.76
CA THR A 58 -17.93 -13.43 30.05
C THR A 58 -17.68 -12.70 28.71
N GLY A 59 -18.34 -13.24 27.68
CA GLY A 59 -19.19 -12.40 26.80
C GLY A 59 -18.64 -12.03 25.43
N SER A 60 -19.10 -12.77 24.42
CA SER A 60 -19.19 -12.42 23.00
C SER A 60 -19.29 -10.91 22.68
N SER A 61 -18.44 -10.40 21.77
CA SER A 61 -18.89 -9.65 20.57
C SER A 61 -17.75 -9.07 19.71
N ASN A 62 -17.87 -9.33 18.40
CA ASN A 62 -17.62 -8.44 17.25
C ASN A 62 -16.25 -7.77 17.07
N ASN A 63 -15.42 -8.44 16.27
CA ASN A 63 -14.29 -7.89 15.54
C ASN A 63 -14.79 -7.01 14.36
N VAL A 64 -14.50 -5.71 14.38
CA VAL A 64 -14.72 -4.79 13.24
C VAL A 64 -13.46 -3.95 13.03
N PRO A 65 -12.88 -3.91 11.81
CA PRO A 65 -11.79 -2.99 11.50
C PRO A 65 -12.32 -1.56 11.34
N ARG A 66 -11.75 -0.59 12.06
CA ARG A 66 -12.01 0.84 11.85
C ARG A 66 -11.33 1.31 10.55
N LEU A 67 -12.13 1.78 9.59
CA LEU A 67 -11.68 2.59 8.45
C LEU A 67 -11.67 4.08 8.82
N ALA A 68 -10.70 4.82 8.28
CA ALA A 68 -10.56 6.27 8.42
C ALA A 68 -11.64 7.05 7.65
N PRO A 69 -12.05 8.26 8.08
CA PRO A 69 -13.11 9.01 7.41
C PRO A 69 -12.56 9.81 6.22
N SER A 70 -13.12 9.59 5.03
CA SER A 70 -12.99 10.53 3.90
C SER A 70 -14.26 11.37 3.77
N ALA A 71 -14.10 12.68 3.79
CA ALA A 71 -15.16 13.65 3.53
C ALA A 71 -15.49 13.72 2.03
N VAL A 72 -16.76 13.54 1.66
CA VAL A 72 -17.32 14.02 0.39
C VAL A 72 -18.75 14.50 0.62
N ALA A 73 -19.04 15.64 0.02
CA ALA A 73 -20.19 16.51 0.20
C ALA A 73 -21.53 15.85 -0.15
N GLN A 74 -22.56 16.34 0.57
CA GLN A 74 -23.97 16.18 0.25
C GLN A 74 -24.29 16.75 -1.13
N GLN A 75 -25.13 16.06 -1.89
CA GLN A 75 -26.02 16.73 -2.82
C GLN A 75 -27.39 16.05 -2.82
N GLN A 76 -28.41 16.85 -2.49
CA GLN A 76 -29.81 16.47 -2.46
C GLN A 76 -30.29 15.99 -3.83
N GLN A 77 -31.10 14.92 -3.85
CA GLN A 77 -31.93 14.58 -4.99
C GLN A 77 -33.41 14.73 -4.63
N ILE A 78 -34.06 15.57 -5.41
CA ILE A 78 -35.45 16.02 -5.31
C ILE A 78 -36.39 14.87 -5.69
N ASN A 79 -37.34 14.61 -4.80
CA ASN A 79 -38.48 13.73 -4.96
C ASN A 79 -39.41 14.28 -6.05
N ASN A 80 -39.63 13.54 -7.14
CA ASN A 80 -40.82 13.73 -7.96
C ASN A 80 -41.45 12.38 -8.31
N ASN A 81 -42.72 12.30 -7.96
CA ASN A 81 -43.63 11.18 -8.05
C ASN A 81 -44.26 11.14 -9.46
N GLY A 82 -44.14 10.02 -10.16
CA GLY A 82 -44.65 9.86 -11.53
C GLY A 82 -44.73 8.41 -11.99
N ASN A 83 -45.75 7.71 -11.48
CA ASN A 83 -46.28 6.40 -11.86
C ASN A 83 -45.99 5.95 -13.32
N GLY A 84 -45.36 4.79 -13.47
CA GLY A 84 -45.12 4.13 -14.77
C GLY A 84 -44.54 2.73 -14.64
N SER A 85 -45.41 1.76 -14.35
CA SER A 85 -45.34 0.32 -14.60
C SER A 85 -43.98 -0.36 -14.83
N ALA A 86 -43.59 -1.15 -13.82
CA ALA A 86 -43.27 -2.58 -13.93
C ALA A 86 -42.73 -3.10 -15.28
N MET A 87 -41.41 -3.02 -15.50
CA MET A 87 -40.61 -4.14 -16.04
C MET A 87 -39.12 -3.90 -15.78
N ASN A 88 -38.70 -4.21 -14.56
CA ASN A 88 -37.30 -4.16 -14.14
C ASN A 88 -36.70 -5.56 -14.32
N GLY A 89 -35.60 -5.70 -15.07
CA GLY A 89 -34.75 -6.88 -14.92
C GLY A 89 -34.01 -7.43 -16.14
N MET A 90 -33.42 -6.62 -17.00
CA MET A 90 -32.22 -7.03 -17.75
C MET A 90 -31.26 -5.83 -17.88
N PRO A 91 -29.96 -5.98 -17.56
CA PRO A 91 -29.00 -4.90 -17.67
C PRO A 91 -28.73 -4.62 -19.15
N MET A 92 -29.46 -3.66 -19.73
CA MET A 92 -29.24 -3.19 -21.09
C MET A 92 -27.91 -2.42 -21.13
N ALA A 93 -27.00 -2.85 -22.01
CA ALA A 93 -25.67 -2.31 -22.14
C ALA A 93 -25.69 -0.78 -22.36
N ALA A 94 -24.91 -0.04 -21.56
CA ALA A 94 -24.83 1.42 -21.55
C ALA A 94 -24.52 2.08 -22.91
N GLY A 95 -24.09 1.33 -23.93
CA GLY A 95 -23.85 1.82 -25.29
C GLY A 95 -25.12 2.00 -26.13
N GLN A 96 -26.18 1.21 -25.90
CA GLN A 96 -27.40 1.30 -26.73
C GLN A 96 -28.22 2.57 -26.46
N GLN A 97 -28.23 3.08 -25.23
CA GLN A 97 -28.93 4.34 -24.93
C GLN A 97 -28.15 5.58 -25.42
N ALA A 98 -26.81 5.51 -25.42
CA ALA A 98 -25.97 6.58 -25.94
C ALA A 98 -26.12 6.74 -27.47
N ASP A 99 -26.19 5.62 -28.20
CA ASP A 99 -26.37 5.62 -29.65
C ASP A 99 -27.77 6.12 -30.06
N VAL A 100 -28.82 5.72 -29.35
CA VAL A 100 -30.19 6.23 -29.59
C VAL A 100 -30.26 7.75 -29.38
N ASN A 101 -29.61 8.26 -28.34
CA ASN A 101 -29.54 9.71 -28.10
C ASN A 101 -28.73 10.44 -29.19
N PHE A 102 -27.66 9.84 -29.69
CA PHE A 102 -26.84 10.40 -30.78
C PHE A 102 -27.61 10.45 -32.11
N LEU A 103 -28.33 9.38 -32.46
CA LEU A 103 -29.18 9.34 -33.64
C LEU A 103 -30.29 10.39 -33.59
N PHE A 104 -30.89 10.61 -32.41
CA PHE A 104 -31.91 11.64 -32.24
C PHE A 104 -31.36 13.05 -32.45
N GLN A 105 -30.16 13.35 -31.94
CA GLN A 105 -29.50 14.64 -32.21
C GLN A 105 -29.21 14.83 -33.70
N LYS A 106 -28.75 13.79 -34.40
CA LYS A 106 -28.50 13.85 -35.84
C LYS A 106 -29.76 14.03 -36.67
N LEU A 107 -30.88 13.45 -36.25
CA LEU A 107 -32.17 13.62 -36.92
C LEU A 107 -32.71 15.05 -36.76
N VAL A 108 -32.55 15.64 -35.56
CA VAL A 108 -32.90 17.05 -35.31
C VAL A 108 -32.03 17.98 -36.16
N GLU A 109 -30.71 17.76 -36.20
CA GLU A 109 -29.78 18.54 -37.02
C GLU A 109 -30.13 18.46 -38.52
N LEU A 110 -30.41 17.27 -39.05
CA LEU A 110 -30.82 17.09 -40.44
C LEU A 110 -32.16 17.79 -40.75
N SER A 111 -33.09 17.81 -39.79
CA SER A 111 -34.37 18.50 -39.92
C SER A 111 -34.21 20.03 -40.00
N GLU A 112 -33.23 20.57 -39.28
CA GLU A 112 -32.88 21.98 -39.31
C GLU A 112 -32.25 22.37 -40.66
N VAL A 113 -31.33 21.54 -41.17
CA VAL A 113 -30.75 21.72 -42.52
C VAL A 113 -31.82 21.64 -43.61
N LEU A 114 -32.80 20.74 -43.50
CA LEU A 114 -33.92 20.65 -44.46
C LEU A 114 -34.82 21.89 -44.42
N LYS A 115 -35.05 22.45 -43.23
CA LYS A 115 -35.80 23.69 -43.07
C LYS A 115 -35.05 24.88 -43.68
N GLU A 116 -33.75 24.99 -43.42
CA GLU A 116 -32.88 26.01 -44.02
C GLU A 116 -32.84 25.88 -45.55
N ASN A 117 -32.81 24.65 -46.08
CA ASN A 117 -32.81 24.40 -47.53
C ASN A 117 -34.13 24.84 -48.19
N ARG A 118 -35.28 24.60 -47.54
CA ARG A 118 -36.57 25.13 -48.01
C ARG A 118 -36.63 26.65 -47.98
N GLU A 119 -36.10 27.27 -46.94
CA GLU A 119 -36.05 28.74 -46.82
C GLU A 119 -35.16 29.36 -47.91
N LYS A 120 -33.97 28.78 -48.14
CA LYS A 120 -33.08 29.19 -49.24
C LYS A 120 -33.75 29.03 -50.61
N THR A 121 -34.44 27.91 -50.84
CA THR A 121 -35.14 27.66 -52.09
C THR A 121 -36.31 28.62 -52.28
N ALA A 122 -37.05 28.94 -51.22
CA ALA A 122 -38.11 29.95 -51.25
C ALA A 122 -37.53 31.36 -51.57
N GLY A 123 -36.38 31.72 -50.99
CA GLY A 123 -35.69 32.97 -51.30
C GLY A 123 -35.21 33.04 -52.77
N ILE A 124 -34.73 31.92 -53.33
CA ILE A 124 -34.34 31.85 -54.74
C ILE A 124 -35.55 32.00 -55.66
N ILE A 125 -36.67 31.34 -55.35
CA ILE A 125 -37.91 31.44 -56.13
C ILE A 125 -38.45 32.88 -56.07
N ALA A 126 -38.50 33.49 -54.89
CA ALA A 126 -38.92 34.88 -54.73
C ALA A 126 -38.00 35.85 -55.50
N GLY A 127 -36.69 35.64 -55.46
CA GLY A 127 -35.73 36.44 -56.24
C GLY A 127 -35.86 36.24 -57.75
N ALA A 128 -36.20 35.02 -58.20
CA ALA A 128 -36.47 34.74 -59.60
C ALA A 128 -37.80 35.34 -60.07
N GLU A 129 -38.84 35.30 -59.24
CA GLU A 129 -40.12 35.99 -59.49
C GLU A 129 -39.92 37.50 -59.57
N GLU A 130 -39.11 38.10 -58.70
CA GLU A 130 -38.77 39.52 -58.76
C GLU A 130 -37.97 39.86 -60.03
N LEU A 131 -37.03 38.99 -60.45
CA LEU A 131 -36.24 39.19 -61.66
C LEU A 131 -37.10 39.08 -62.93
N THR A 132 -38.03 38.12 -62.97
CA THR A 132 -38.96 37.94 -64.10
C THR A 132 -40.00 39.07 -64.16
N ALA A 133 -40.53 39.50 -63.00
CA ALA A 133 -41.41 40.66 -62.91
C ALA A 133 -40.70 41.96 -63.32
N ARG A 134 -39.43 42.14 -62.93
CA ARG A 134 -38.61 43.28 -63.33
C ARG A 134 -38.23 43.25 -64.82
N ALA A 135 -38.01 42.07 -65.38
CA ALA A 135 -37.76 41.87 -66.81
C ALA A 135 -39.03 42.14 -67.66
N ALA A 136 -40.21 41.83 -67.14
CA ALA A 136 -41.49 42.12 -67.79
C ALA A 136 -41.89 43.62 -67.68
N ALA A 137 -41.58 44.28 -66.55
CA ALA A 137 -41.96 45.67 -66.30
C ALA A 137 -41.04 46.72 -66.94
N LYS A 138 -39.76 46.39 -67.20
CA LYS A 138 -38.80 47.30 -67.85
C LYS A 138 -38.56 46.87 -69.29
N GLY A 139 -39.49 47.21 -70.18
CA GLY A 139 -39.34 47.11 -71.64
C GLY A 139 -38.30 48.07 -72.24
N ALA A 140 -37.14 48.21 -71.60
CA ALA A 140 -36.00 48.97 -72.09
C ALA A 140 -34.75 48.12 -71.85
N SER A 141 -34.25 47.52 -72.92
CA SER A 141 -32.95 46.88 -72.93
C SER A 141 -31.87 47.96 -72.83
N PRO A 142 -31.16 48.14 -71.69
CA PRO A 142 -29.78 48.62 -71.79
C PRO A 142 -29.04 47.68 -72.75
N SER A 143 -28.09 48.20 -73.52
CA SER A 143 -27.36 47.36 -74.48
C SER A 143 -26.89 46.08 -73.76
N LEU A 144 -27.24 44.92 -74.30
CA LEU A 144 -27.04 43.63 -73.61
C LEU A 144 -25.58 43.41 -73.19
N GLN A 145 -24.66 44.14 -73.82
CA GLN A 145 -23.23 44.21 -73.56
C GLN A 145 -22.88 45.00 -72.30
N GLU A 146 -23.53 46.13 -72.06
CA GLU A 146 -23.32 46.99 -70.89
C GLU A 146 -23.98 46.40 -69.64
N ALA A 147 -25.17 45.81 -69.78
CA ALA A 147 -25.79 45.03 -68.73
C ALA A 147 -25.01 43.74 -68.39
N ASN A 148 -24.42 43.06 -69.39
CA ASN A 148 -23.50 41.94 -69.12
C ASN A 148 -22.21 42.40 -68.44
N ALA A 149 -21.65 43.55 -68.81
CA ALA A 149 -20.44 44.09 -68.21
C ALA A 149 -20.68 44.52 -66.75
N GLU A 150 -21.81 45.16 -66.45
CA GLU A 150 -22.21 45.52 -65.08
C GLU A 150 -22.58 44.29 -64.23
N VAL A 151 -23.28 43.31 -64.79
CA VAL A 151 -23.58 42.05 -64.08
C VAL A 151 -22.29 41.26 -63.83
N SER A 152 -21.36 41.25 -64.78
CA SER A 152 -20.05 40.61 -64.61
C SER A 152 -19.18 41.34 -63.59
N SER A 153 -19.13 42.67 -63.59
CA SER A 153 -18.36 43.45 -62.62
C SER A 153 -18.94 43.36 -61.20
N ALA A 154 -20.27 43.36 -61.06
CA ALA A 154 -20.94 43.12 -59.78
C ALA A 154 -20.66 41.70 -59.25
N ARG A 155 -20.69 40.68 -60.13
CA ARG A 155 -20.35 39.29 -59.78
C ARG A 155 -18.89 39.17 -59.33
N ILE A 156 -17.96 39.86 -59.99
CA ILE A 156 -16.53 39.88 -59.63
C ILE A 156 -16.35 40.54 -58.26
N ALA A 157 -16.99 41.69 -58.01
CA ALA A 157 -16.94 42.36 -56.71
C ALA A 157 -17.54 41.50 -55.58
N ASP A 158 -18.62 40.77 -55.85
CA ASP A 158 -19.22 39.83 -54.89
C ASP A 158 -18.31 38.64 -54.60
N LEU A 159 -17.66 38.07 -55.63
CA LEU A 159 -16.68 36.98 -55.48
C LEU A 159 -15.44 37.45 -54.71
N GLU A 160 -14.94 38.65 -54.96
CA GLU A 160 -13.83 39.25 -54.20
C GLU A 160 -14.22 39.46 -52.74
N ARG A 161 -15.45 39.89 -52.47
CA ARG A 161 -15.96 40.05 -51.11
C ARG A 161 -16.13 38.71 -50.41
N GLN A 162 -16.58 37.67 -51.12
CA GLN A 162 -16.63 36.29 -50.61
C GLN A 162 -15.23 35.76 -50.31
N LEU A 163 -14.29 35.96 -51.22
CA LEU A 163 -12.91 35.53 -51.08
C LEU A 163 -12.20 36.26 -49.92
N ALA A 164 -12.47 37.55 -49.71
CA ALA A 164 -12.00 38.30 -48.55
C ALA A 164 -12.59 37.77 -47.23
N ARG A 165 -13.89 37.41 -47.21
CA ARG A 165 -14.54 36.79 -46.05
C ARG A 165 -13.92 35.44 -45.73
N GLU A 166 -13.75 34.58 -46.72
CA GLU A 166 -13.15 33.25 -46.52
C GLU A 166 -11.68 33.35 -46.08
N ARG A 167 -10.89 34.26 -46.66
CA ARG A 167 -9.52 34.52 -46.19
C ARG A 167 -9.47 34.98 -44.74
N ASN A 168 -10.40 35.83 -44.31
CA ASN A 168 -10.45 36.25 -42.91
C ASN A 168 -10.85 35.10 -41.98
N LYS A 169 -11.79 34.23 -42.38
CA LYS A 169 -12.13 33.01 -41.63
C LYS A 169 -10.94 32.07 -41.52
N THR A 170 -10.24 31.81 -42.62
CA THR A 170 -9.04 30.96 -42.61
C THR A 170 -7.97 31.53 -41.68
N ARG A 171 -7.78 32.86 -41.66
CA ARG A 171 -6.85 33.51 -40.73
C ARG A 171 -7.23 33.26 -39.27
N ILE A 172 -8.50 33.47 -38.91
CA ILE A 172 -9.01 33.24 -37.54
C ILE A 172 -8.83 31.77 -37.15
N LEU A 173 -9.24 30.84 -38.01
CA LEU A 173 -9.09 29.40 -37.76
C LEU A 173 -7.61 28.99 -37.60
N MET A 174 -6.69 29.60 -38.35
CA MET A 174 -5.26 29.33 -38.18
C MET A 174 -4.71 29.88 -36.88
N ASP A 175 -5.20 31.03 -36.40
CA ASP A 175 -4.79 31.59 -35.12
C ASP A 175 -5.35 30.75 -33.96
N GLU A 176 -6.61 30.31 -34.04
CA GLU A 176 -7.21 29.35 -33.09
C GLU A 176 -6.47 28.00 -33.10
N GLN A 177 -6.07 27.51 -34.27
CA GLN A 177 -5.30 26.27 -34.38
C GLN A 177 -3.94 26.39 -33.68
N LYS A 178 -3.24 27.52 -33.80
CA LYS A 178 -1.98 27.75 -33.09
C LYS A 178 -2.18 27.77 -31.58
N GLU A 179 -3.25 28.41 -31.10
CA GLU A 179 -3.59 28.44 -29.68
C GLU A 179 -3.94 27.04 -29.15
N ASN A 180 -4.73 26.27 -29.89
CA ASN A 180 -5.04 24.88 -29.53
C ASN A 180 -3.80 23.99 -29.48
N ILE A 181 -2.87 24.11 -30.45
CA ILE A 181 -1.61 23.35 -30.42
C ILE A 181 -0.76 23.73 -29.20
N LYS A 182 -0.72 25.02 -28.85
CA LYS A 182 -0.02 25.50 -27.66
C LYS A 182 -0.62 24.88 -26.40
N LEU A 183 -1.95 24.93 -26.27
CA LEU A 183 -2.65 24.36 -25.12
C LEU A 183 -2.44 22.85 -25.01
N ILE A 184 -2.46 22.12 -26.12
CA ILE A 184 -2.12 20.68 -26.15
C ILE A 184 -0.70 20.46 -25.62
N GLY A 185 0.28 21.26 -26.04
CA GLY A 185 1.65 21.16 -25.54
C GLY A 185 1.78 21.42 -24.03
N GLU A 186 1.03 22.39 -23.49
CA GLU A 186 0.98 22.66 -22.04
C GLU A 186 0.35 21.50 -21.28
N TYR A 187 -0.74 20.91 -21.79
CA TYR A 187 -1.35 19.72 -21.20
C TYR A 187 -0.43 18.52 -21.23
N GLU A 188 0.25 18.26 -22.35
CA GLU A 188 1.22 17.17 -22.45
C GLU A 188 2.36 17.32 -21.45
N HIS A 189 2.84 18.55 -21.26
CA HIS A 189 3.87 18.85 -20.27
C HIS A 189 3.40 18.56 -18.85
N HIS A 190 2.27 19.14 -18.43
CA HIS A 190 1.74 18.95 -17.08
C HIS A 190 1.30 17.50 -16.81
N LEU A 191 0.74 16.81 -17.80
CA LEU A 191 0.42 15.39 -17.67
C LEU A 191 1.70 14.56 -17.50
N GLY A 192 2.78 14.93 -18.20
CA GLY A 192 4.10 14.33 -18.04
C GLY A 192 4.65 14.50 -16.61
N GLU A 193 4.51 15.70 -16.03
CA GLU A 193 4.89 15.99 -14.65
C GLU A 193 4.04 15.19 -13.65
N ILE A 194 2.71 15.23 -13.78
CA ILE A 194 1.79 14.49 -12.89
C ILE A 194 2.09 12.99 -12.93
N VAL A 195 2.33 12.41 -14.11
CA VAL A 195 2.65 10.98 -14.23
C VAL A 195 3.98 10.65 -13.54
N LYS A 196 4.97 11.53 -13.62
CA LYS A 196 6.23 11.38 -12.90
C LYS A 196 6.02 11.45 -11.39
N ASP A 197 5.29 12.45 -10.91
CA ASP A 197 5.02 12.64 -9.48
C ASP A 197 4.23 11.47 -8.90
N VAL A 198 3.23 10.95 -9.63
CA VAL A 198 2.46 9.75 -9.21
C VAL A 198 3.38 8.52 -9.11
N ARG A 199 4.29 8.35 -10.08
CA ARG A 199 5.26 7.25 -10.05
C ARG A 199 6.20 7.37 -8.85
N ASP A 200 6.76 8.56 -8.64
CA ASP A 200 7.70 8.83 -7.55
C ASP A 200 7.00 8.67 -6.19
N PHE A 201 5.77 9.16 -6.05
CA PHE A 201 4.95 8.98 -4.86
C PHE A 201 4.68 7.51 -4.55
N SER A 202 4.27 6.72 -5.56
CA SER A 202 3.99 5.29 -5.38
C SER A 202 5.24 4.52 -4.96
N TYR A 203 6.37 4.79 -5.61
CA TYR A 203 7.64 4.16 -5.29
C TYR A 203 8.13 4.53 -3.87
N ASN A 204 8.10 5.81 -3.53
CA ASN A 204 8.53 6.29 -2.22
C ASN A 204 7.63 5.76 -1.10
N THR A 205 6.32 5.65 -1.35
CA THR A 205 5.37 5.10 -0.37
C THR A 205 5.66 3.63 -0.09
N LYS A 206 5.80 2.80 -1.12
CA LYS A 206 6.15 1.37 -0.95
C LYS A 206 7.52 1.19 -0.28
N THR A 207 8.49 2.02 -0.65
CA THR A 207 9.83 2.00 -0.05
C THR A 207 9.76 2.32 1.45
N ARG A 208 8.99 3.35 1.83
CA ARG A 208 8.78 3.72 3.24
C ARG A 208 8.10 2.60 4.01
N GLU A 209 7.03 2.01 3.50
CA GLU A 209 6.32 0.90 4.14
C GLU A 209 7.25 -0.28 4.39
N THR A 210 8.04 -0.65 3.37
CA THR A 210 9.02 -1.74 3.50
C THR A 210 10.12 -1.40 4.51
N SER A 211 10.57 -0.14 4.55
CA SER A 211 11.60 0.30 5.50
C SER A 211 11.11 0.23 6.95
N ILE A 212 9.84 0.59 7.17
CA ILE A 212 9.19 0.52 8.49
C ILE A 212 9.05 -0.95 8.90
N ALA A 213 8.61 -1.82 8.00
CA ALA A 213 8.50 -3.25 8.28
C ALA A 213 9.86 -3.88 8.67
N ARG A 214 10.93 -3.55 7.92
CA ARG A 214 12.29 -4.00 8.26
C ARG A 214 12.76 -3.46 9.61
N HIS A 215 12.48 -2.20 9.90
CA HIS A 215 12.84 -1.57 11.16
C HIS A 215 12.16 -2.25 12.36
N TYR A 216 10.86 -2.51 12.29
CA TYR A 216 10.15 -3.22 13.37
C TYR A 216 10.66 -4.65 13.57
N ASN A 217 10.93 -5.38 12.49
CA ASN A 217 11.50 -6.72 12.60
C ASN A 217 12.87 -6.70 13.28
N ARG A 218 13.70 -5.69 12.98
CA ARG A 218 14.99 -5.49 13.64
C ARG A 218 14.81 -5.23 15.13
N LEU A 219 13.93 -4.30 15.52
CA LEU A 219 13.67 -4.00 16.92
C LEU A 219 13.18 -5.23 17.69
N LEU A 220 12.27 -6.01 17.10
CA LEU A 220 11.78 -7.25 17.70
C LEU A 220 12.89 -8.30 17.87
N GLN A 221 13.83 -8.37 16.93
CA GLN A 221 14.98 -9.26 17.03
C GLN A 221 15.94 -8.78 18.13
N ASP A 222 16.22 -7.48 18.19
CA ASP A 222 17.07 -6.86 19.21
C ASP A 222 16.50 -7.11 20.63
N GLU A 223 15.17 -7.01 20.82
CA GLU A 223 14.52 -7.35 22.09
C GLU A 223 14.67 -8.83 22.45
N LYS A 224 14.49 -9.74 21.49
CA LYS A 224 14.69 -11.20 21.72
C LYS A 224 16.13 -11.49 22.13
N ASP A 225 17.09 -10.88 21.45
CA ASP A 225 18.52 -11.07 21.72
C ASP A 225 18.90 -10.47 23.08
N ALA A 226 18.36 -9.30 23.44
CA ALA A 226 18.54 -8.69 24.77
C ALA A 226 17.93 -9.55 25.88
N HIS A 227 16.73 -10.11 25.67
CA HIS A 227 16.10 -11.03 26.62
C HIS A 227 16.91 -12.32 26.80
N LEU A 228 17.45 -12.88 25.71
CA LEU A 228 18.33 -14.05 25.78
C LEU A 228 19.62 -13.72 26.54
N ALA A 229 20.26 -12.60 26.24
CA ALA A 229 21.48 -12.15 26.90
C ALA A 229 21.29 -11.98 28.41
N ALA A 230 20.20 -11.35 28.85
CA ALA A 230 19.91 -11.17 30.27
C ALA A 230 19.70 -12.50 31.02
N ARG A 231 19.10 -13.51 30.36
CA ARG A 231 18.95 -14.86 30.94
C ARG A 231 20.29 -15.56 31.05
N LEU A 232 21.10 -15.52 29.99
CA LEU A 232 22.43 -16.11 29.99
C LEU A 232 23.35 -15.47 31.05
N GLU A 233 23.25 -14.15 31.24
CA GLU A 233 23.98 -13.44 32.29
C GLU A 233 23.57 -13.92 33.69
N LYS A 234 22.26 -14.06 33.93
CA LYS A 234 21.77 -14.60 35.21
C LYS A 234 22.31 -16.00 35.48
N ASP A 235 22.27 -16.88 34.49
CA ASP A 235 22.75 -18.26 34.63
C ASP A 235 24.26 -18.29 34.88
N ASP A 236 25.04 -17.42 34.24
CA ASP A 236 26.47 -17.26 34.49
C ASP A 236 26.76 -16.76 35.92
N TRP A 237 26.00 -15.77 36.41
CA TRP A 237 26.11 -15.32 37.81
C TRP A 237 25.76 -16.43 38.80
N HIS A 238 24.68 -17.19 38.53
CA HIS A 238 24.29 -18.31 39.37
C HIS A 238 25.36 -19.40 39.38
N ALA A 239 25.95 -19.74 38.24
CA ALA A 239 27.04 -20.72 38.14
C ALA A 239 28.28 -20.26 38.93
N LYS A 240 28.65 -18.98 38.80
CA LYS A 240 29.74 -18.38 39.57
C LYS A 240 29.48 -18.44 41.08
N PHE A 241 28.27 -18.11 41.52
CA PHE A 241 27.88 -18.18 42.92
C PHE A 241 27.91 -19.62 43.47
N MET A 242 27.41 -20.59 42.72
CA MET A 242 27.49 -22.00 43.15
C MET A 242 28.95 -22.45 43.30
N ARG A 243 29.82 -22.08 42.36
CA ARG A 243 31.26 -22.35 42.45
C ARG A 243 31.89 -21.72 43.69
N THR A 244 31.57 -20.47 44.03
CA THR A 244 32.14 -19.84 45.24
C THR A 244 31.62 -20.45 46.52
N VAL A 245 30.35 -20.86 46.58
CA VAL A 245 29.78 -21.60 47.73
C VAL A 245 30.45 -22.96 47.90
N GLU A 246 30.70 -23.69 46.81
CA GLU A 246 31.45 -24.95 46.85
C GLU A 246 32.87 -24.74 47.39
N MET A 247 33.59 -23.73 46.88
CA MET A 247 34.91 -23.37 47.38
C MET A 247 34.89 -23.01 48.88
N LEU A 248 33.86 -22.30 49.35
CA LEU A 248 33.71 -21.95 50.77
C LEU A 248 33.45 -23.18 51.64
N ARG A 249 32.57 -24.09 51.20
CA ARG A 249 32.31 -25.35 51.90
C ARG A 249 33.56 -26.21 51.99
N GLU A 250 34.32 -26.28 50.89
CA GLU A 250 35.58 -27.03 50.85
C GLU A 250 36.65 -26.41 51.75
N ALA A 251 36.80 -25.08 51.72
CA ALA A 251 37.71 -24.38 52.63
C ALA A 251 37.33 -24.59 54.11
N TYR A 252 36.04 -24.59 54.43
CA TYR A 252 35.56 -24.89 55.77
C TYR A 252 35.83 -26.34 56.17
N ARG A 253 35.60 -27.31 55.27
CA ARG A 253 35.92 -28.73 55.48
C ARG A 253 37.42 -28.90 55.79
N LEU A 254 38.30 -28.32 54.97
CA LEU A 254 39.75 -28.39 55.16
C LEU A 254 40.18 -27.77 56.50
N ARG A 255 39.57 -26.65 56.90
CA ARG A 255 39.82 -26.03 58.22
C ARG A 255 39.41 -26.96 59.37
N CYS A 256 38.24 -27.59 59.29
CA CYS A 256 37.78 -28.53 60.31
C CYS A 256 38.67 -29.78 60.37
N GLU A 257 39.11 -30.31 59.22
CA GLU A 257 40.03 -31.45 59.16
C GLU A 257 41.39 -31.14 59.80
N GLU A 258 41.91 -29.92 59.60
CA GLU A 258 43.16 -29.47 60.23
C GLU A 258 43.03 -29.36 61.76
N GLU A 259 41.89 -28.84 62.25
CA GLU A 259 41.63 -28.67 63.69
C GLU A 259 41.33 -29.99 64.41
N GLU A 260 40.76 -30.99 63.72
CA GLU A 260 40.41 -32.29 64.33
C GLU A 260 41.64 -33.16 64.64
N VAL A 261 42.68 -33.13 63.80
CA VAL A 261 43.84 -34.04 63.93
C VAL A 261 44.59 -33.86 65.27
N PRO A 262 44.98 -32.63 65.69
CA PRO A 262 45.64 -32.42 66.97
C PRO A 262 44.77 -32.84 68.15
N VAL A 263 43.48 -32.52 68.12
CA VAL A 263 42.51 -32.86 69.18
C VAL A 263 42.41 -34.39 69.34
N ARG A 264 42.31 -35.12 68.24
CA ARG A 264 42.24 -36.59 68.25
C ARG A 264 43.50 -37.23 68.82
N VAL A 265 44.69 -36.72 68.45
CA VAL A 265 45.97 -37.24 68.93
C VAL A 265 46.14 -36.97 70.42
N ILE A 266 45.87 -35.74 70.88
CA ILE A 266 45.97 -35.37 72.30
C ILE A 266 45.01 -36.20 73.14
N ALA A 267 43.75 -36.35 72.70
CA ALA A 267 42.77 -37.19 73.40
C ALA A 267 43.20 -38.67 73.45
N GLY A 268 43.78 -39.20 72.36
CA GLY A 268 44.34 -40.55 72.33
C GLY A 268 45.47 -40.74 73.34
N LEU A 269 46.43 -39.80 73.37
CA LEU A 269 47.55 -39.83 74.31
C LEU A 269 47.09 -39.68 75.76
N GLN A 270 46.12 -38.82 76.06
CA GLN A 270 45.54 -38.69 77.40
C GLN A 270 44.89 -40.01 77.85
N ASN A 271 44.14 -40.67 76.97
CA ASN A 271 43.54 -41.97 77.26
C ASN A 271 44.60 -43.06 77.52
N GLU A 272 45.68 -43.09 76.74
CA GLU A 272 46.81 -44.00 76.97
C GLU A 272 47.48 -43.74 78.33
N VAL A 273 47.76 -42.49 78.66
CA VAL A 273 48.35 -42.12 79.96
C VAL A 273 47.44 -42.51 81.12
N ARG A 274 46.14 -42.25 81.01
CA ARG A 274 45.14 -42.70 82.01
C ARG A 274 45.13 -44.22 82.16
N ALA A 275 45.21 -44.97 81.06
CA ALA A 275 45.30 -46.43 81.09
C ALA A 275 46.59 -46.91 81.76
N TYR A 276 47.74 -46.32 81.45
CA TYR A 276 49.01 -46.67 82.09
C TYR A 276 49.00 -46.35 83.59
N ARG A 277 48.45 -45.20 84.01
CA ARG A 277 48.31 -44.86 85.44
C ARG A 277 47.40 -45.86 86.17
N SER A 278 46.29 -46.24 85.54
CA SER A 278 45.37 -47.25 86.07
C SER A 278 46.05 -48.61 86.25
N CYS A 279 46.85 -49.07 85.27
CA CYS A 279 47.60 -50.32 85.37
C CYS A 279 48.70 -50.29 86.46
N LEU A 280 49.28 -49.13 86.73
CA LEU A 280 50.28 -48.94 87.78
C LEU A 280 49.67 -48.68 89.16
N GLY A 281 48.33 -48.62 89.28
CA GLY A 281 47.63 -48.36 90.53
C GLY A 281 47.82 -46.93 91.06
N MET A 282 48.19 -45.99 90.20
CA MET A 282 48.35 -44.58 90.54
C MET A 282 47.01 -43.84 90.49
N GLU A 283 46.84 -42.80 91.31
CA GLU A 283 45.65 -41.96 91.30
C GLU A 283 45.48 -41.26 89.94
N ALA A 284 44.21 -41.11 89.52
CA ALA A 284 43.88 -40.40 88.29
C ALA A 284 44.36 -38.94 88.39
N GLU A 285 45.01 -38.46 87.34
CA GLU A 285 45.40 -37.05 87.25
C GLU A 285 44.14 -36.18 87.19
N LYS A 286 44.18 -34.99 87.80
CA LYS A 286 43.09 -34.04 87.62
C LYS A 286 43.08 -33.57 86.18
N PRO A 287 41.92 -33.32 85.56
CA PRO A 287 41.83 -32.86 84.17
C PRO A 287 42.72 -31.64 83.90
N GLU A 288 42.82 -30.72 84.86
CA GLU A 288 43.63 -29.49 84.78
C GLU A 288 45.15 -29.71 84.78
N GLU A 289 45.61 -30.88 85.23
CA GLU A 289 47.02 -31.25 85.35
C GLU A 289 47.48 -32.12 84.16
N GLU A 290 46.57 -32.56 83.29
CA GLU A 290 46.88 -33.38 82.13
C GLU A 290 47.58 -32.58 81.02
N TYR A 291 48.61 -33.18 80.41
CA TYR A 291 49.28 -32.58 79.26
C TYR A 291 48.30 -32.43 78.08
N GLY A 292 48.26 -31.24 77.49
CA GLY A 292 47.32 -30.90 76.41
C GLY A 292 45.96 -30.39 76.89
N TRP A 293 45.74 -30.22 78.19
CA TRP A 293 44.51 -29.65 78.76
C TRP A 293 44.11 -28.29 78.15
N ASP A 294 45.09 -27.43 77.88
CA ASP A 294 44.85 -26.11 77.28
C ASP A 294 44.20 -26.14 75.90
N ILE A 295 44.35 -27.23 75.16
CA ILE A 295 43.76 -27.39 73.82
C ILE A 295 42.41 -28.11 73.94
N MET A 296 42.27 -29.00 74.94
CA MET A 296 41.07 -29.80 75.16
C MET A 296 39.95 -29.05 75.89
N LYS A 297 40.27 -28.01 76.68
CA LYS A 297 39.27 -27.21 77.43
C LYS A 297 38.25 -26.49 76.54
N ASP A 298 38.64 -26.15 75.31
CA ASP A 298 37.81 -25.40 74.37
C ASP A 298 37.02 -26.31 73.40
N VAL A 299 37.22 -27.62 73.47
CA VAL A 299 36.52 -28.61 72.63
C VAL A 299 35.13 -28.87 73.24
N PRO A 300 34.02 -28.81 72.45
CA PRO A 300 32.65 -28.95 72.96
C PRO A 300 32.32 -30.29 73.66
N ASN A 301 33.20 -31.29 73.59
CA ASN A 301 33.09 -32.59 74.26
C ASN A 301 34.28 -32.89 75.20
N GLY A 302 35.14 -31.90 75.51
CA GLY A 302 36.33 -32.08 76.34
C GLY A 302 36.07 -32.06 77.85
N SER A 303 34.92 -31.56 78.30
CA SER A 303 34.48 -31.68 79.69
C SER A 303 33.87 -33.07 79.89
N GLY A 304 34.72 -34.02 80.27
CA GLY A 304 34.26 -35.28 80.85
C GLY A 304 33.48 -34.99 82.13
N GLU A 305 32.15 -34.87 82.00
CA GLU A 305 31.27 -35.32 83.07
C GLU A 305 31.20 -36.85 83.01
N PRO A 306 31.26 -37.52 84.17
CA PRO A 306 31.30 -38.98 84.27
C PRO A 306 30.03 -39.68 83.75
#